data_AF-A0A0A6ZXM9-F1
#
_entry.id   AF-A0A0A6ZXM9-F1
#
_cell.length_a   1.000
_cell.length_b   1.000
_cell.length_c   1.000
_cell.angle_alpha   90.00
_cell.angle_beta   90.00
_cell.angle_gamma   90.00
#
_symmetry.space_group_name_H-M   'P 1'
#
loop_
_entity.id
_entity.type
_entity.pdbx_description
1 polymer ?
#
loop_
_entity_poly.entity_id
_entity_poly.type
_entity_poly.pdbx_seq_one_letter_code
_entity_poly.pdbx_strand_id
1 'polypeptide(L)' 'MQEYLQGRHLPLPTYLVVQVRGEAHDQEFTIHCQVSGLSEPVVGTGSSRRKAEQAAAEQALKKLELE' A
#
# COMPACT_ATOMS: atom_id res chain seq x y z
N MET A 1 -6.66 -1.96 -8.06
CA MET A 1 -5.44 -1.12 -8.21
C MET A 1 -4.67 -1.43 -9.48
N GLN A 2 -4.33 -2.69 -9.72
CA GLN A 2 -3.58 -3.10 -10.92
C GLN A 2 -4.27 -2.66 -12.22
N GLU A 3 -5.56 -2.94 -12.36
CA GLU A 3 -6.35 -2.56 -13.55
C GLU A 3 -6.43 -1.04 -13.74
N TYR A 4 -6.56 -0.27 -12.65
CA TYR A 4 -6.61 1.20 -12.68
C TYR A 4 -5.32 1.79 -13.26
N LEU A 5 -4.16 1.26 -12.85
CA LEU A 5 -2.84 1.76 -13.27
C LEU A 5 -2.49 1.29 -14.68
N GLN A 6 -2.79 0.03 -15.00
CA GLN A 6 -2.59 -0.53 -16.33
C GLN A 6 -3.43 0.21 -17.38
N GLY A 7 -4.70 0.51 -17.07
CA GLY A 7 -5.57 1.29 -17.96
C GLY A 7 -5.10 2.73 -18.20
N ARG A 8 -4.22 3.26 -17.34
CA ARG A 8 -3.60 4.59 -17.46
C ARG A 8 -2.15 4.54 -17.95
N HIS A 9 -1.64 3.37 -18.33
CA HIS A 9 -0.23 3.16 -18.69
C HIS A 9 0.76 3.63 -17.61
N LEU A 10 0.34 3.60 -16.34
CA LEU A 10 1.18 3.93 -15.19
C LEU A 10 1.92 2.68 -14.71
N PRO A 11 3.12 2.84 -14.13
CA PRO A 11 3.85 1.73 -13.54
C PRO A 11 3.06 1.12 -12.37
N LEU A 12 3.29 -0.17 -12.14
CA LEU A 12 2.73 -0.87 -10.98
C LEU A 12 3.25 -0.27 -9.67
N PRO A 13 2.47 -0.34 -8.58
CA PRO A 13 2.87 0.21 -7.31
C PRO A 13 4.00 -0.61 -6.69
N THR A 14 4.89 0.08 -5.97
CA THR A 14 5.97 -0.54 -5.21
C THR A 14 5.58 -0.61 -3.74
N TYR A 15 5.78 -1.77 -3.11
CA TYR A 15 5.49 -1.99 -1.71
C TYR A 15 6.75 -2.24 -0.91
N LEU A 16 6.87 -1.57 0.24
CA LEU A 16 7.99 -1.71 1.16
C LEU A 16 7.47 -1.97 2.58
N VAL A 17 7.91 -3.06 3.21
CA VAL A 17 7.70 -3.25 4.65
C VAL A 17 8.65 -2.32 5.38
N VAL A 18 8.09 -1.32 6.07
CA VAL A 18 8.89 -0.33 6.81
C VAL A 18 9.00 -0.68 8.28
N GLN A 19 8.09 -1.51 8.79
CA GLN A 19 8.07 -1.88 10.19
C GLN A 19 7.34 -3.20 10.42
N VAL A 20 7.87 -3.99 11.36
CA VAL A 20 7.18 -5.14 11.95
C VAL A 20 7.32 -5.01 13.46
N ARG A 21 6.20 -5.05 14.19
CA ARG A 21 6.16 -4.95 15.65
C ARG A 21 5.33 -6.09 16.23
N GLY A 22 5.48 -6.35 17.52
CA GLY A 22 4.75 -7.39 18.23
C GLY A 22 5.42 -8.76 18.21
N GLU A 23 4.83 -9.68 18.98
CA GLU A 23 5.30 -11.06 19.09
C GLU A 23 4.89 -11.87 17.86
N ALA A 24 5.54 -13.01 17.60
CA ALA A 24 5.31 -13.80 16.38
C ALA A 24 3.82 -14.18 16.11
N HIS A 25 3.01 -14.30 17.16
CA HIS A 25 1.59 -14.62 17.07
C HIS A 25 0.66 -13.38 17.06
N ASP A 26 1.22 -12.19 17.28
CA ASP A 26 0.52 -10.91 17.35
C ASP A 26 1.35 -9.82 16.65
N GLN A 27 1.80 -10.11 15.43
CA GLN A 27 2.61 -9.18 14.66
C GLN A 27 1.75 -8.15 13.94
N GLU A 28 2.16 -6.90 14.02
CA GLU A 28 1.68 -5.82 13.17
C GLU A 28 2.73 -5.47 12.12
N PHE A 29 2.31 -5.42 10.86
CA PHE A 29 3.12 -5.00 9.73
C PHE A 29 2.71 -3.61 9.29
N THR A 30 3.68 -2.75 8.99
CA THR A 30 3.48 -1.46 8.34
C THR A 30 4.13 -1.50 6.95
N ILE A 31 3.36 -1.17 5.92
CA ILE A 31 3.80 -1.15 4.53
C ILE A 31 3.60 0.25 3.94
N HIS A 32 4.60 0.72 3.21
CA HIS A 32 4.49 1.86 2.32
C HIS A 32 4.14 1.37 0.92
N CYS A 33 3.09 1.95 0.32
CA CYS A 33 2.71 1.79 -1.07
C CYS A 33 3.06 3.07 -1.83
N GLN A 34 4.01 2.97 -2.75
CA GLN A 34 4.39 4.05 -3.65
C GLN A 34 3.73 3.82 -5.00
N VAL A 35 3.01 4.83 -5.48
CA VAL A 35 2.27 4.76 -6.75
C VAL A 35 2.50 6.04 -7.54
N SER A 36 2.63 5.91 -8.86
CA SER A 36 2.68 7.09 -9.73
C SER A 36 1.35 7.84 -9.68
N GLY A 37 1.43 9.15 -9.50
CA GLY A 37 0.26 10.02 -9.27
C GLY A 37 0.20 10.58 -7.84
N LEU A 38 0.82 9.90 -6.86
CA LEU A 38 0.92 10.43 -5.49
C LEU A 38 2.32 10.94 -5.19
N SER A 39 2.42 12.13 -4.59
CA SER A 39 3.71 12.72 -4.18
C SER A 39 4.33 11.99 -2.99
N GLU A 40 3.50 11.41 -2.13
CA GLU A 40 3.93 10.72 -0.91
C GLU A 40 3.48 9.25 -0.92
N PRO A 41 4.29 8.32 -0.39
CA PRO A 41 3.88 6.95 -0.22
C PRO A 41 2.71 6.86 0.76
N VAL A 42 1.81 5.92 0.49
CA VAL A 42 0.64 5.65 1.34
C VAL A 42 0.97 4.54 2.32
N VAL A 43 0.57 4.71 3.57
CA VAL A 43 0.89 3.78 4.65
C VAL A 43 -0.30 2.88 4.94
N GLY A 44 -0.10 1.58 4.91
CA GLY A 44 -1.07 0.58 5.36
C GLY A 44 -0.51 -0.26 6.50
N THR A 45 -1.37 -0.65 7.44
CA THR A 45 -1.03 -1.54 8.55
C THR A 45 -1.92 -2.78 8.55
N GLY A 46 -1.44 -3.87 9.15
CA GLY A 46 -2.25 -5.08 9.33
C GLY A 46 -1.51 -6.23 9.99
N SER A 47 -2.26 -7.24 10.42
CA SER A 47 -1.70 -8.39 11.14
C SER A 47 -0.88 -9.37 10.28
N SER A 48 -0.71 -9.05 9.00
CA SER A 48 0.17 -9.75 8.07
C SER A 48 0.62 -8.81 6.98
N ARG A 49 1.75 -9.10 6.32
CA ARG A 49 2.24 -8.32 5.17
C ARG A 49 1.15 -8.10 4.12
N ARG A 50 0.41 -9.15 3.76
CA ARG A 50 -0.67 -9.08 2.78
C ARG A 50 -1.80 -8.14 3.21
N LYS A 51 -2.18 -8.15 4.49
CA LYS A 51 -3.23 -7.23 5.00
C LYS A 51 -2.76 -5.78 4.99
N ALA A 52 -1.52 -5.53 5.42
CA ALA A 52 -0.93 -4.19 5.38
C ALA A 52 -0.80 -3.66 3.94
N GLU A 53 -0.44 -4.53 2.99
CA GLU A 53 -0.36 -4.21 1.57
C GLU A 53 -1.73 -3.83 1.00
N GLN A 54 -2.76 -4.64 1.28
CA GLN A 54 -4.14 -4.36 0.87
C GLN A 54 -4.62 -3.02 1.44
N ALA A 55 -4.39 -2.78 2.74
CA ALA A 55 -4.75 -1.51 3.37
C ALA A 55 -4.05 -0.30 2.73
N ALA A 56 -2.77 -0.44 2.37
CA ALA A 56 -2.02 0.61 1.68
C ALA A 56 -2.55 0.86 0.27
N ALA A 57 -2.85 -0.22 -0.48
CA ALA A 57 -3.39 -0.17 -1.84
C ALA A 57 -4.79 0.47 -1.90
N GLU A 58 -5.66 0.14 -0.94
CA GLU A 58 -7.01 0.71 -0.83
C GLU A 58 -6.96 2.22 -0.55
N GLN A 59 -6.07 2.65 0.34
CA GLN A 59 -5.86 4.07 0.61
C GLN A 59 -5.24 4.80 -0.59
N ALA A 60 -4.31 4.17 -1.30
CA ALA A 60 -3.69 4.74 -2.49
C ALA A 60 -4.71 4.95 -3.62
N LEU A 61 -5.61 3.98 -3.84
CA LEU A 61 -6.71 4.13 -4.79
C LEU A 61 -7.62 5.30 -4.41
N LYS A 62 -8.04 5.39 -3.15
CA LYS A 62 -8.88 6.50 -2.69
C LYS A 62 -8.24 7.86 -2.92
N LYS A 63 -6.93 7.99 -2.69
CA LYS A 63 -6.20 9.25 -2.97
C LYS A 63 -6.18 9.56 -4.47
N LEU A 64 -5.85 8.58 -5.30
CA LEU A 64 -5.82 8.70 -6.76
C LEU A 64 -7.20 8.99 -7.40
N GLU A 65 -8.29 8.64 -6.73
CA GLU A 65 -9.67 8.92 -7.18
C GLU A 65 -10.20 10.29 -6.68
N LEU A 66 -9.52 10.90 -5.71
CA LEU A 66 -9.91 12.20 -5.12
C LEU A 66 -9.08 13.39 -5.66
N GLU A 67 -8.09 13.13 -6.51
CA GLU A 67 -7.28 14.13 -7.23
C GLU A 67 -7.82 14.47 -8.62
#